data_AF-A0A814RL32-F1
#
_entry.id   AF-A0A814RL32-F1
#
_cell.length_a   1.000
_cell.length_b   1.000
_cell.length_c   1.000
_cell.angle_alpha   90.00
_cell.angle_beta   90.00
_cell.angle_gamma   90.00
#
_symmetry.space_group_name_H-M   'P 1'
#
loop_
_entity.id
_entity.type
_entity.pdbx_description
1 polymer ?
#
loop_
_entity_poly.entity_id
_entity_poly.type
_entity_poly.pdbx_seq_one_letter_code
_entity_poly.pdbx_strand_id
1 'polypeptide(L)'
;MWDSVSRMIQRPSQSQEEVKDLLQAAPFQNLIPRPYAKEGESLEIKIRRLEAKYAAMQIVAIVKKLGNEKQGKLIEEADLLTRERLCIGLTTFEVMLERIRTFLLEDPVWTDSSSSSTSISSASPLNNIDDTFEFHRVWSAIQFVYCQPVKETDFNVEQLFGEGLNFAGCTIIRLLNQHRRFETYDFAYHLFKVNRSDQKEDEVKNVSLPAFTERIRKFQILNQQIFACLNKYLCHTSLDEIPVDQIKCLTPMTLQTIQASVPIYQQRTGPATSEC
;
A
#
# COMPACT_ATOMS: atom_id res chain seq x y z
N MET A 1 -11.99 -9.24 -13.02
CA MET A 1 -10.69 -9.26 -12.31
C MET A 1 -9.53 -9.32 -13.30
N TRP A 2 -9.51 -10.26 -14.25
CA TRP A 2 -8.47 -10.38 -15.28
C TRP A 2 -8.35 -9.17 -16.24
N ASP A 3 -9.45 -8.54 -16.65
CA ASP A 3 -9.40 -7.28 -17.42
C ASP A 3 -8.73 -6.13 -16.66
N SER A 4 -8.92 -6.09 -15.34
CA SER A 4 -8.33 -5.06 -14.48
C SER A 4 -6.82 -5.25 -14.30
N VAL A 5 -6.38 -6.51 -14.22
CA VAL A 5 -4.94 -6.87 -14.20
C VAL A 5 -4.31 -6.63 -15.58
N SER A 6 -5.03 -6.91 -16.67
CA SER A 6 -4.57 -6.58 -18.03
C SER A 6 -4.39 -5.07 -18.21
N ARG A 7 -5.30 -4.24 -17.70
CA ARG A 7 -5.15 -2.77 -17.68
C ARG A 7 -4.01 -2.28 -16.80
N MET A 8 -3.65 -3.02 -15.75
CA MET A 8 -2.47 -2.71 -14.92
C MET A 8 -1.17 -2.90 -15.71
N ILE A 9 -1.08 -3.95 -16.54
CA ILE A 9 0.07 -4.20 -17.43
C ILE A 9 0.11 -3.20 -18.60
N GLN A 10 -1.06 -2.77 -19.08
CA GLN A 10 -1.18 -1.80 -20.18
C GLN A 10 -0.95 -0.34 -19.73
N ARG A 11 -0.91 -0.06 -18.41
CA ARG A 11 -0.72 1.31 -17.91
C ARG A 11 0.67 1.86 -18.22
N PRO A 12 1.80 1.18 -17.95
CA PRO A 12 3.11 1.70 -18.32
C PRO A 12 3.21 2.08 -19.81
N SER A 13 2.58 1.30 -20.70
CA SER A 13 2.53 1.63 -22.14
C SER A 13 1.65 2.86 -22.41
N GLN A 14 0.48 2.97 -21.77
CA GLN A 14 -0.40 4.13 -21.93
C GLN A 14 0.23 5.40 -21.36
N SER A 15 0.90 5.34 -20.20
CA SER A 15 1.61 6.48 -19.63
C SER A 15 2.80 6.90 -20.50
N GLN A 16 3.51 5.96 -21.14
CA GLN A 16 4.56 6.30 -22.10
C GLN A 16 4.02 6.96 -23.37
N GLU A 17 2.84 6.54 -23.84
CA GLU A 17 2.15 7.15 -24.97
C GLU A 17 1.68 8.57 -24.64
N GLU A 18 1.00 8.75 -23.52
CA GLU A 18 0.54 10.06 -23.04
C GLU A 18 1.72 11.04 -22.83
N VAL A 19 2.86 10.57 -22.31
CA VAL A 19 4.06 11.41 -22.18
C VAL A 19 4.62 11.82 -23.55
N LYS A 20 4.61 10.94 -24.55
CA LYS A 20 5.05 11.29 -25.91
C LYS A 20 4.12 12.33 -26.53
N ASP A 21 2.82 12.20 -26.36
CA ASP A 21 1.83 13.18 -26.80
C ASP A 21 2.09 14.55 -26.14
N LEU A 22 2.31 14.57 -24.82
CA LEU A 22 2.62 15.80 -24.09
C LEU A 22 3.91 16.46 -24.58
N LEU A 23 4.95 15.67 -24.87
CA LEU A 23 6.21 16.18 -25.42
C LEU A 23 6.04 16.78 -26.82
N GLN A 24 5.16 16.19 -27.65
CA GLN A 24 4.84 16.73 -28.97
C GLN A 24 3.95 17.99 -28.87
N ALA A 25 3.08 18.08 -27.87
CA ALA A 25 2.22 19.23 -27.62
C ALA A 25 2.95 20.42 -26.96
N ALA A 26 4.03 20.16 -26.21
CA ALA A 26 4.76 21.15 -25.41
C ALA A 26 5.13 22.47 -26.14
N PRO A 27 5.60 22.46 -27.40
CA PRO A 27 5.93 23.69 -28.12
C PRO A 27 4.73 24.62 -28.34
N PHE A 28 3.52 24.05 -28.44
CA PHE A 28 2.28 24.80 -28.69
C PHE A 28 1.61 25.31 -27.41
N GLN A 29 1.96 24.72 -26.26
CA GLN A 29 1.41 25.02 -24.94
C GLN A 29 2.33 25.89 -24.07
N ASN A 30 3.38 26.47 -24.67
CA ASN A 30 4.39 27.26 -23.96
C ASN A 30 5.14 26.49 -22.86
N LEU A 31 5.29 25.16 -23.01
CA LEU A 31 6.06 24.33 -22.09
C LEU A 31 7.51 24.29 -22.57
N ILE A 32 8.35 25.14 -21.98
CA ILE A 32 9.76 25.28 -22.38
C ILE A 32 10.65 24.52 -21.40
N PRO A 33 11.51 23.60 -21.86
CA PRO A 33 12.50 22.94 -21.02
C PRO A 33 13.45 23.95 -20.37
N ARG A 34 13.90 23.65 -19.15
CA ARG A 34 14.82 24.52 -18.42
C ARG A 34 16.10 24.76 -19.23
N PRO A 35 16.42 26.01 -19.62
CA PRO A 35 17.61 26.29 -20.41
C PRO A 35 18.87 26.24 -19.54
N TYR A 36 20.00 25.92 -20.16
CA TYR A 36 21.30 26.00 -19.50
C TYR A 36 21.68 27.47 -19.19
N ALA A 37 22.09 27.74 -17.95
CA ALA A 37 22.62 29.04 -17.52
C ALA A 37 24.04 28.85 -16.97
N LYS A 38 24.97 29.67 -17.46
CA LYS A 38 26.34 29.75 -16.93
C LYS A 38 26.35 30.58 -15.64
N GLU A 39 27.45 30.47 -14.89
CA GLU A 39 27.66 31.22 -13.67
C GLU A 39 27.57 32.74 -13.94
N GLY A 40 26.71 33.45 -13.19
CA GLY A 40 26.42 34.87 -13.39
C GLY A 40 25.30 35.21 -14.39
N GLU A 41 24.73 34.23 -15.09
CA GLU A 41 23.60 34.45 -16.01
C GLU A 41 22.25 34.24 -15.31
N SER A 42 21.30 35.16 -15.53
CA SER A 42 19.92 34.99 -15.05
C SER A 42 19.14 33.99 -15.91
N LEU A 43 18.69 32.90 -15.28
CA LEU A 43 17.84 31.87 -15.89
C LEU A 43 16.50 32.45 -16.37
N GLU A 44 15.91 33.38 -15.62
CA GLU A 44 14.63 34.01 -15.94
C GLU A 44 14.68 34.79 -17.25
N ILE A 45 15.77 35.54 -17.48
CA ILE A 45 15.96 36.31 -18.71
C ILE A 45 16.05 35.37 -19.92
N LYS A 46 16.72 34.21 -19.76
CA LYS A 46 16.80 33.20 -20.82
C LYS A 46 15.46 32.56 -21.10
N ILE A 47 14.68 32.24 -20.08
CA ILE A 47 13.32 31.71 -20.24
C ILE A 47 12.45 32.70 -21.00
N ARG A 48 12.41 33.97 -20.59
CA ARG A 48 11.65 35.02 -21.30
C ARG A 48 12.08 35.18 -22.75
N ARG A 49 13.38 35.09 -23.03
CA ARG A 49 13.90 35.15 -24.41
C ARG A 49 13.42 33.95 -25.25
N LEU A 50 13.34 32.76 -24.66
CA LEU A 50 12.82 31.57 -25.32
C LEU A 50 11.30 31.63 -25.51
N GLU A 51 10.55 32.14 -24.52
CA GLU A 51 9.11 32.39 -24.65
C GLU A 51 8.83 33.35 -25.81
N ALA A 52 9.57 34.47 -25.89
CA ALA A 52 9.45 35.41 -26.99
C ALA A 52 9.81 34.79 -28.36
N LYS A 53 10.84 33.93 -28.41
CA LYS A 53 11.25 33.23 -29.63
C LYS A 53 10.16 32.27 -30.13
N TYR A 54 9.44 31.62 -29.22
CA TYR A 54 8.45 30.59 -29.54
C TYR A 54 6.99 31.07 -29.44
N ALA A 55 6.76 32.36 -29.16
CA ALA A 55 5.42 32.95 -29.07
C ALA A 55 4.57 32.71 -30.33
N ALA A 56 5.19 32.65 -31.51
CA ALA A 56 4.52 32.38 -32.78
C ALA A 56 4.01 30.94 -32.94
N MET A 57 4.33 30.03 -32.03
CA MET A 57 3.81 28.65 -32.00
C MET A 57 2.68 28.46 -31.00
N GLN A 58 2.39 29.45 -30.15
CA GLN A 58 1.35 29.34 -29.12
C GLN A 58 -0.05 29.35 -29.76
N ILE A 59 -0.59 28.16 -30.04
CA ILE A 59 -1.82 28.00 -30.84
C ILE A 59 -3.00 28.73 -30.19
N VAL A 60 -3.18 28.62 -28.87
CA VAL A 60 -4.27 29.29 -28.15
C VAL A 60 -4.18 30.81 -28.31
N ALA A 61 -2.99 31.40 -28.17
CA ALA A 61 -2.78 32.84 -28.31
C ALA A 61 -3.06 33.34 -29.73
N ILE A 62 -2.66 32.55 -30.74
CA ILE A 62 -2.86 32.86 -32.16
C ILE A 62 -4.34 32.78 -32.54
N VAL A 63 -5.02 31.70 -32.15
CA VAL A 63 -6.45 31.49 -32.46
C VAL A 63 -7.33 32.51 -31.74
N LYS A 64 -6.97 32.93 -30.52
CA LYS A 64 -7.67 34.02 -29.83
C LYS A 64 -7.50 35.37 -30.53
N LYS A 65 -6.35 35.61 -31.16
CA LYS A 65 -6.05 36.88 -31.83
C LYS A 65 -6.63 36.95 -33.25
N LEU A 66 -6.68 35.83 -33.97
CA LEU A 66 -6.99 35.79 -35.40
C LEU A 66 -8.25 34.98 -35.74
N GLY A 67 -8.76 34.17 -34.82
CA GLY A 67 -9.87 33.25 -35.03
C GLY A 67 -11.23 33.84 -34.65
N ASN A 68 -12.29 33.14 -35.06
CA ASN A 68 -13.66 33.46 -34.70
C ASN A 68 -13.99 32.97 -33.27
N GLU A 69 -15.04 33.51 -32.66
CA GLU A 69 -15.44 33.16 -31.29
C GLU A 69 -15.66 31.64 -31.09
N LYS A 70 -16.23 30.95 -32.09
CA LYS A 70 -16.39 29.49 -32.08
C LYS A 70 -15.04 28.75 -32.03
N GLN A 71 -14.05 29.23 -32.79
CA GLN A 71 -12.71 28.64 -32.81
C GLN A 71 -11.97 28.91 -31.49
N GLY A 72 -12.19 30.09 -30.89
CA GLY A 72 -11.69 30.43 -29.57
C GLY A 72 -12.16 29.46 -28.47
N LYS A 73 -13.45 29.12 -28.44
CA LYS A 73 -13.99 28.14 -27.47
C LYS A 73 -13.45 26.72 -27.73
N LEU A 74 -13.42 26.30 -29.00
CA LEU A 74 -12.92 24.97 -29.37
C LEU A 74 -11.44 24.78 -29.02
N ILE A 75 -10.59 25.79 -29.22
CA ILE A 75 -9.17 25.66 -28.92
C ILE A 75 -8.89 25.62 -27.41
N GLU A 76 -9.70 26.31 -26.60
CA GLU A 76 -9.59 26.24 -25.14
C GLU A 76 -9.92 24.84 -24.62
N GLU A 77 -10.97 24.22 -25.15
CA GLU A 77 -11.35 22.85 -24.80
C GLU A 77 -10.31 21.82 -25.29
N ALA A 78 -9.82 21.98 -26.52
CA ALA A 78 -8.79 21.09 -27.08
C ALA A 78 -7.45 21.20 -26.33
N ASP A 79 -7.05 22.41 -25.92
CA ASP A 79 -5.84 22.63 -25.12
C ASP A 79 -5.96 21.95 -23.74
N LEU A 80 -7.13 22.05 -23.11
CA LEU A 80 -7.42 21.37 -21.85
C LEU A 80 -7.30 19.85 -21.99
N LEU A 81 -7.93 19.24 -23.00
CA LEU A 81 -7.87 17.80 -23.26
C LEU A 81 -6.46 17.30 -23.60
N THR A 82 -5.65 18.14 -24.24
CA THR A 82 -4.27 17.80 -24.58
C THR A 82 -3.39 17.83 -23.33
N ARG A 83 -3.63 18.80 -22.43
CA ARG A 83 -2.87 19.01 -21.21
C ARG A 83 -3.25 18.07 -20.07
N GLU A 84 -4.52 17.72 -19.93
CA GLU A 84 -5.01 16.88 -18.83
C GLU A 84 -4.94 15.40 -19.22
N ARG A 85 -3.83 14.75 -18.86
CA ARG A 85 -3.60 13.32 -19.08
C ARG A 85 -3.52 12.57 -17.76
N LEU A 86 -3.89 11.28 -17.77
CA LEU A 86 -3.88 10.44 -16.58
C LEU A 86 -2.48 10.27 -16.00
N CYS A 87 -1.45 10.26 -16.87
CA CYS A 87 -0.04 10.18 -16.49
C CYS A 87 0.46 11.33 -15.59
N ILE A 88 -0.32 12.43 -15.44
CA ILE A 88 0.09 13.63 -14.71
C ILE A 88 -0.19 13.53 -13.20
N GLY A 89 -1.02 12.60 -12.75
CA GLY A 89 -1.25 12.43 -11.30
C GLY A 89 -2.40 11.54 -10.87
N LEU A 90 -3.11 10.89 -11.79
CA LEU A 90 -4.24 10.02 -11.45
C LEU A 90 -3.82 8.56 -11.54
N THR A 91 -3.74 7.87 -10.39
CA THR A 91 -3.46 6.43 -10.38
C THR A 91 -4.77 5.65 -10.31
N THR A 92 -5.24 5.12 -11.46
CA THR A 92 -6.42 4.24 -11.50
C THR A 92 -6.20 2.95 -10.70
N PHE A 93 -4.93 2.59 -10.42
CA PHE A 93 -4.60 1.39 -9.66
C PHE A 93 -5.10 1.47 -8.22
N GLU A 94 -4.82 2.58 -7.55
CA GLU A 94 -5.21 2.80 -6.16
C GLU A 94 -6.74 2.72 -6.02
N VAL A 95 -7.48 3.41 -6.91
CA VAL A 95 -8.94 3.36 -6.97
C VAL A 95 -9.47 1.93 -7.14
N MET A 96 -8.80 1.12 -7.97
CA MET A 96 -9.19 -0.29 -8.16
C MET A 96 -8.90 -1.14 -6.92
N LEU A 97 -7.76 -0.95 -6.28
CA LEU A 97 -7.41 -1.65 -5.05
C LEU A 97 -8.38 -1.30 -3.91
N GLU A 98 -8.77 -0.03 -3.79
CA GLU A 98 -9.73 0.41 -2.80
C GLU A 98 -11.12 -0.16 -3.06
N ARG A 99 -11.54 -0.23 -4.33
CA ARG A 99 -12.80 -0.90 -4.69
C ARG A 99 -12.77 -2.41 -4.39
N ILE A 100 -11.63 -3.07 -4.52
CA ILE A 100 -11.50 -4.48 -4.10
C ILE A 100 -11.58 -4.57 -2.57
N ARG A 101 -10.97 -3.63 -1.86
CA ARG A 101 -11.03 -3.55 -0.39
C ARG A 101 -12.48 -3.50 0.10
N THR A 102 -13.35 -2.69 -0.52
CA THR A 102 -14.75 -2.59 -0.10
C THR A 102 -15.48 -3.93 -0.21
N PHE A 103 -15.28 -4.67 -1.30
CA PHE A 103 -15.89 -6.00 -1.47
C PHE A 103 -15.42 -7.02 -0.43
N LEU A 104 -14.17 -6.92 0.03
CA LEU A 104 -13.62 -7.80 1.05
C LEU A 104 -14.13 -7.46 2.46
N LEU A 105 -14.38 -6.18 2.74
CA LEU A 105 -14.87 -5.71 4.05
C LEU A 105 -16.38 -5.92 4.24
N GLU A 106 -17.14 -6.15 3.15
CA GLU A 106 -18.57 -6.46 3.21
C GLU A 106 -18.87 -7.82 3.86
N ASP A 107 -17.96 -8.79 3.72
CA ASP A 107 -18.15 -10.16 4.22
C ASP A 107 -17.34 -10.40 5.50
N PRO A 108 -17.98 -10.76 6.62
CA PRO A 108 -17.32 -10.97 7.90
C PRO A 108 -16.31 -12.13 7.88
N VAL A 109 -16.36 -13.05 6.92
CA VAL A 109 -15.39 -14.15 6.81
C VAL A 109 -13.94 -13.65 6.68
N TRP A 110 -13.73 -12.43 6.20
CA TRP A 110 -12.40 -11.85 5.98
C TRP A 110 -11.89 -11.02 7.18
N THR A 111 -12.78 -10.58 8.06
CA THR A 111 -12.48 -9.61 9.13
C THR A 111 -12.85 -10.08 10.54
N ASP A 112 -13.79 -11.00 10.69
CA ASP A 112 -14.36 -11.35 12.00
C ASP A 112 -13.83 -12.67 12.56
N SER A 113 -13.26 -12.55 13.75
CA SER A 113 -13.27 -13.61 14.76
C SER A 113 -13.49 -13.01 16.16
N SER A 114 -13.95 -11.76 16.29
CA SER A 114 -13.96 -11.06 17.58
C SER A 114 -15.09 -10.04 17.80
N SER A 115 -16.19 -10.12 17.04
CA SER A 115 -17.43 -9.43 17.40
C SER A 115 -18.62 -10.34 17.73
N SER A 116 -18.46 -11.67 17.63
CA SER A 116 -19.50 -12.67 17.90
C SER A 116 -19.23 -13.60 19.09
N SER A 117 -18.42 -13.19 20.07
CA SER A 117 -18.43 -13.81 21.41
C SER A 117 -18.76 -12.77 22.48
N THR A 118 -20.06 -12.66 22.75
CA THR A 118 -20.59 -12.23 24.04
C THR A 118 -20.14 -13.22 25.13
N SER A 119 -18.88 -13.13 25.55
CA SER A 119 -18.38 -13.66 26.82
C SER A 119 -17.01 -13.03 27.10
N ILE A 120 -17.06 -11.83 27.65
CA ILE A 120 -15.98 -11.28 28.46
C ILE A 120 -15.86 -12.20 29.69
N SER A 121 -15.08 -13.26 29.55
CA SER A 121 -14.59 -14.05 30.68
C SER A 121 -13.10 -14.29 30.47
N SER A 122 -12.32 -13.38 31.06
CA SER A 122 -10.99 -13.67 31.65
C SER A 122 -9.97 -14.45 30.81
N ALA A 123 -9.65 -14.00 29.59
CA ALA A 123 -8.40 -14.35 28.93
C ALA A 123 -7.88 -13.17 28.10
N SER A 124 -6.60 -12.87 28.25
CA SER A 124 -5.91 -11.71 27.70
C SER A 124 -6.20 -11.45 26.20
N PRO A 125 -6.27 -10.18 25.73
CA PRO A 125 -6.34 -9.83 24.30
C PRO A 125 -5.15 -10.31 23.45
N LEU A 126 -4.15 -10.92 24.10
CA LEU A 126 -2.89 -11.41 23.54
C LEU A 126 -2.88 -12.94 23.32
N ASN A 127 -3.92 -13.67 23.71
CA ASN A 127 -3.84 -15.13 23.91
C ASN A 127 -4.54 -16.03 22.88
N ASN A 128 -5.07 -15.53 21.76
CA ASN A 128 -5.53 -16.40 20.66
C ASN A 128 -4.70 -16.20 19.39
N ILE A 129 -3.39 -16.37 19.50
CA ILE A 129 -2.47 -16.35 18.34
C ILE A 129 -2.65 -17.62 17.49
N ASP A 130 -3.08 -18.73 18.09
CA ASP A 130 -3.24 -19.99 17.39
C ASP A 130 -4.60 -20.11 16.68
N ASP A 131 -5.69 -19.65 17.32
CA ASP A 131 -7.06 -19.67 16.79
C ASP A 131 -7.42 -18.37 16.03
N THR A 132 -6.63 -18.05 15.01
CA THR A 132 -6.88 -16.90 14.14
C THR A 132 -7.55 -17.36 12.84
N PHE A 133 -8.82 -17.04 12.61
CA PHE A 133 -9.55 -17.36 11.36
C PHE A 133 -9.29 -16.33 10.25
N GLU A 134 -8.12 -15.69 10.25
CA GLU A 134 -7.77 -14.67 9.28
C GLU A 134 -7.28 -15.29 7.97
N PHE A 135 -7.55 -14.61 6.86
CA PHE A 135 -7.14 -15.04 5.53
C PHE A 135 -5.63 -15.33 5.43
N HIS A 136 -4.79 -14.55 6.10
CA HIS A 136 -3.34 -14.79 6.04
C HIS A 136 -2.92 -16.17 6.54
N ARG A 137 -3.68 -16.81 7.43
CA ARG A 137 -3.41 -18.19 7.91
C ARG A 137 -3.73 -19.22 6.84
N VAL A 138 -4.85 -19.03 6.15
CA VAL A 138 -5.22 -19.84 4.97
C VAL A 138 -4.16 -19.67 3.88
N TRP A 139 -3.73 -18.44 3.63
CA TRP A 139 -2.66 -18.17 2.67
C TRP A 139 -1.34 -18.81 3.06
N SER A 140 -0.96 -18.80 4.35
CA SER A 140 0.23 -19.52 4.85
C SER A 140 0.14 -21.04 4.61
N ALA A 141 -1.04 -21.64 4.73
CA ALA A 141 -1.24 -23.05 4.40
C ALA A 141 -1.09 -23.31 2.89
N ILE A 142 -1.67 -22.45 2.04
CA ILE A 142 -1.51 -22.50 0.58
C ILE A 142 -0.03 -22.35 0.20
N GLN A 143 0.67 -21.40 0.82
CA GLN A 143 2.10 -21.17 0.64
C GLN A 143 2.94 -22.38 1.00
N PHE A 144 2.61 -23.02 2.12
CA PHE A 144 3.29 -24.23 2.54
C PHE A 144 3.18 -25.32 1.47
N VAL A 145 2.01 -25.48 0.85
CA VAL A 145 1.77 -26.48 -0.21
C VAL A 145 2.54 -26.15 -1.49
N TYR A 146 2.41 -24.93 -2.05
CA TYR A 146 3.09 -24.64 -3.32
C TYR A 146 4.61 -24.51 -3.21
N CYS A 147 5.13 -24.30 -2.00
CA CYS A 147 6.57 -24.32 -1.76
C CYS A 147 7.13 -25.74 -1.81
N GLN A 148 6.32 -26.80 -1.61
CA GLN A 148 6.82 -28.18 -1.60
C GLN A 148 7.49 -28.50 -2.95
N PRO A 149 8.69 -29.12 -2.95
CA PRO A 149 9.32 -29.56 -4.18
C PRO A 149 8.49 -30.68 -4.81
N VAL A 150 8.17 -30.52 -6.09
CA VAL A 150 7.51 -31.55 -6.91
C VAL A 150 8.55 -32.36 -7.68
N LYS A 151 8.14 -33.52 -8.19
CA LYS A 151 8.99 -34.38 -9.01
C LYS A 151 9.26 -33.72 -10.36
N GLU A 152 10.37 -34.08 -11.01
CA GLU A 152 10.78 -33.52 -12.30
C GLU A 152 9.75 -33.68 -13.42
N THR A 153 8.84 -34.65 -13.31
CA THR A 153 7.76 -34.90 -14.27
C THR A 153 6.56 -33.96 -14.12
N ASP A 154 6.47 -33.26 -12.99
CA ASP A 154 5.28 -32.52 -12.59
C ASP A 154 5.51 -31.01 -12.77
N PHE A 155 4.44 -30.28 -13.10
CA PHE A 155 4.51 -28.84 -13.27
C PHE A 155 4.54 -28.11 -11.92
N ASN A 156 5.43 -27.14 -11.81
CA ASN A 156 5.46 -26.24 -10.67
C ASN A 156 4.32 -25.21 -10.72
N VAL A 157 3.95 -24.66 -9.56
CA VAL A 157 2.92 -23.61 -9.47
C VAL A 157 3.30 -22.35 -10.24
N GLU A 158 4.57 -21.96 -10.24
CA GLU A 158 5.08 -20.85 -11.04
C GLU A 158 4.98 -21.09 -12.56
N GLN A 159 4.98 -22.34 -13.02
CA GLN A 159 4.77 -22.67 -14.44
C GLN A 159 3.28 -22.63 -14.82
N LEU A 160 2.40 -23.03 -13.90
CA LEU A 160 0.96 -23.10 -14.14
C LEU A 160 0.26 -21.73 -13.99
N PHE A 161 0.65 -20.94 -12.99
CA PHE A 161 -0.05 -19.71 -12.61
C PHE A 161 0.83 -18.45 -12.65
N GLY A 162 2.14 -18.60 -12.89
CA GLY A 162 3.08 -17.49 -12.86
C GLY A 162 3.11 -16.77 -11.51
N GLU A 163 3.34 -15.46 -11.55
CA GLU A 163 3.33 -14.61 -10.35
C GLU A 163 1.92 -14.12 -9.97
N GLY A 164 0.92 -14.34 -10.84
CA GLY A 164 -0.45 -13.85 -10.65
C GLY A 164 -1.11 -14.39 -9.38
N LEU A 165 -0.81 -15.66 -9.03
CA LEU A 165 -1.26 -16.27 -7.79
C LEU A 165 -0.76 -15.50 -6.56
N ASN A 166 0.55 -15.23 -6.51
CA ASN A 166 1.17 -14.51 -5.39
C ASN A 166 0.67 -13.06 -5.33
N PHE A 167 0.53 -12.39 -6.49
CA PHE A 167 -0.06 -11.05 -6.55
C PHE A 167 -1.48 -11.03 -5.97
N ALA A 168 -2.32 -12.01 -6.29
CA ALA A 168 -3.68 -12.10 -5.75
C ALA A 168 -3.68 -12.28 -4.22
N GLY A 169 -2.94 -13.27 -3.71
CA GLY A 169 -2.87 -13.55 -2.28
C GLY A 169 -2.28 -12.39 -1.46
N CYS A 170 -1.13 -11.85 -1.89
CA CYS A 170 -0.52 -10.69 -1.25
C CYS A 170 -1.41 -9.44 -1.33
N THR A 171 -2.16 -9.24 -2.41
CA THR A 171 -3.11 -8.13 -2.51
C THR A 171 -4.19 -8.25 -1.45
N ILE A 172 -4.85 -9.40 -1.30
CA ILE A 172 -5.89 -9.62 -0.29
C ILE A 172 -5.32 -9.42 1.12
N ILE A 173 -4.17 -10.02 1.44
CA ILE A 173 -3.48 -9.85 2.73
C ILE A 173 -3.21 -8.37 3.02
N ARG A 174 -2.76 -7.63 2.01
CA ARG A 174 -2.43 -6.22 2.18
C ARG A 174 -3.68 -5.35 2.35
N LEU A 175 -4.75 -5.62 1.60
CA LEU A 175 -6.01 -4.90 1.71
C LEU A 175 -6.69 -5.13 3.06
N LEU A 176 -6.63 -6.35 3.60
CA LEU A 176 -7.14 -6.68 4.95
C LEU A 176 -6.23 -6.20 6.09
N ASN A 177 -5.11 -5.53 5.78
CA ASN A 177 -4.12 -5.10 6.77
C ASN A 177 -3.58 -6.25 7.65
N GLN A 178 -3.39 -7.43 7.04
CA GLN A 178 -2.87 -8.63 7.70
C GLN A 178 -1.38 -8.88 7.40
N HIS A 179 -0.73 -8.00 6.63
CA HIS A 179 0.67 -8.15 6.21
C HIS A 179 1.67 -8.43 7.34
N ARG A 180 1.66 -7.63 8.41
CA ARG A 180 2.63 -7.78 9.53
C ARG A 180 2.45 -9.10 10.27
N ARG A 181 1.19 -9.53 10.42
CA ARG A 181 0.82 -10.82 11.02
C ARG A 181 1.26 -11.98 10.14
N PHE A 182 1.01 -11.90 8.83
CA PHE A 182 1.52 -12.86 7.85
C PHE A 182 3.03 -13.05 7.95
N GLU A 183 3.82 -11.98 7.89
CA GLU A 183 5.28 -12.07 7.91
C GLU A 183 5.84 -12.70 9.22
N THR A 184 5.11 -12.53 10.32
CA THR A 184 5.49 -13.04 11.63
C THR A 184 5.07 -14.50 11.83
N TYR A 185 3.84 -14.86 11.44
CA TYR A 185 3.19 -16.13 11.77
C TYR A 185 3.07 -17.12 10.60
N ASP A 186 3.75 -16.86 9.48
CA ASP A 186 3.76 -17.78 8.34
C ASP A 186 4.56 -19.07 8.64
N PHE A 187 3.94 -20.21 8.34
CA PHE A 187 4.52 -21.54 8.62
C PHE A 187 5.80 -21.79 7.83
N ALA A 188 5.82 -21.43 6.54
CA ALA A 188 6.96 -21.66 5.68
C ALA A 188 8.13 -20.76 6.09
N TYR A 189 7.87 -19.49 6.41
CA TYR A 189 8.91 -18.57 6.90
C TYR A 189 9.47 -19.01 8.24
N HIS A 190 8.63 -19.53 9.13
CA HIS A 190 9.11 -20.09 10.40
C HIS A 190 10.02 -21.31 10.15
N LEU A 191 9.61 -22.24 9.29
CA LEU A 191 10.42 -23.41 8.92
C LEU A 191 11.78 -22.99 8.33
N PHE A 192 11.80 -22.02 7.42
CA PHE A 192 13.05 -21.50 6.86
C PHE A 192 13.97 -20.88 7.92
N LYS A 193 13.41 -20.13 8.88
CA LYS A 193 14.19 -19.54 9.98
C LYS A 193 14.82 -20.62 10.87
N VAL A 194 14.06 -21.66 11.21
CA VAL A 194 14.55 -22.79 12.01
C VAL A 194 15.62 -23.58 11.25
N ASN A 195 15.37 -23.92 9.99
CA ASN A 195 16.34 -24.66 9.17
C ASN A 195 17.65 -23.88 8.96
N ARG A 196 17.58 -22.56 8.82
CA ARG A 196 18.76 -21.70 8.74
C ARG A 196 19.60 -21.74 10.03
N SER A 197 18.96 -21.98 11.17
CA SER A 197 19.64 -22.05 12.47
C SER A 197 20.24 -23.43 12.77
N ASP A 198 19.57 -24.52 12.35
CA ASP A 198 19.99 -25.88 12.64
C ASP A 198 20.82 -26.53 11.51
N GLN A 199 20.72 -26.01 10.29
CA GLN A 199 21.38 -26.49 9.07
C GLN A 199 21.19 -27.98 8.81
N LYS A 200 20.05 -28.54 9.20
CA LYS A 200 19.74 -29.95 8.97
C LYS A 200 19.35 -30.20 7.51
N GLU A 201 19.82 -31.32 6.98
CA GLU A 201 19.56 -31.78 5.62
C GLU A 201 18.83 -33.12 5.65
N ASP A 202 17.64 -33.12 6.26
CA ASP A 202 16.81 -34.32 6.39
C ASP A 202 15.79 -34.44 5.25
N GLU A 203 15.29 -35.65 5.03
CA GLU A 203 14.15 -35.92 4.16
C GLU A 203 12.94 -36.32 5.00
N VAL A 204 11.89 -35.52 4.96
CA VAL A 204 10.67 -35.74 5.75
C VAL A 204 9.51 -35.98 4.79
N LYS A 205 8.90 -37.17 4.86
CA LYS A 205 7.75 -37.55 3.99
C LYS A 205 8.05 -37.39 2.48
N ASN A 206 9.24 -37.82 2.04
CA ASN A 206 9.73 -37.69 0.67
C ASN A 206 9.89 -36.23 0.19
N VAL A 207 10.04 -35.29 1.11
CA VAL A 207 10.35 -33.89 0.83
C VAL A 207 11.75 -33.59 1.34
N SER A 208 12.65 -33.26 0.41
CA SER A 208 14.00 -32.78 0.73
C SER A 208 13.90 -31.41 1.42
N LEU A 209 14.36 -31.34 2.67
CA LEU A 209 14.30 -30.11 3.45
C LEU A 209 15.12 -28.96 2.81
N PRO A 210 16.33 -29.18 2.26
CA PRO A 210 17.08 -28.15 1.54
C PRO A 210 16.35 -27.61 0.31
N ALA A 211 15.79 -28.49 -0.53
CA ALA A 211 15.05 -28.07 -1.73
C ALA A 211 13.77 -27.28 -1.35
N PHE A 212 13.10 -27.70 -0.27
CA PHE A 212 11.93 -27.01 0.24
C PHE A 212 12.27 -25.62 0.78
N THR A 213 13.32 -25.49 1.59
CA THR A 213 13.72 -24.20 2.21
C THR A 213 14.26 -23.21 1.18
N GLU A 214 14.93 -23.69 0.12
CA GLU A 214 15.32 -22.87 -1.01
C GLU A 214 14.10 -22.30 -1.75
N ARG A 215 13.08 -23.14 -2.03
CA ARG A 215 11.82 -22.68 -2.64
C ARG A 215 11.10 -21.65 -1.77
N ILE A 216 11.01 -21.89 -0.45
CA ILE A 216 10.43 -20.94 0.50
C ILE A 216 11.13 -19.59 0.40
N ARG A 217 12.47 -19.57 0.33
CA ARG A 217 13.23 -18.31 0.22
C ARG A 217 12.91 -17.54 -1.06
N LYS A 218 12.74 -18.23 -2.19
CA LYS A 218 12.36 -17.60 -3.47
C LYS A 218 11.00 -16.91 -3.37
N PHE A 219 9.98 -17.61 -2.86
CA PHE A 219 8.64 -17.04 -2.66
C PHE A 219 8.62 -15.94 -1.60
N GLN A 220 9.45 -16.03 -0.56
CA GLN A 220 9.59 -14.97 0.43
C GLN A 220 10.06 -13.65 -0.21
N ILE A 221 11.07 -13.70 -1.08
CA ILE A 221 11.58 -12.52 -1.78
C ILE A 221 10.50 -11.96 -2.73
N LEU A 222 9.83 -12.83 -3.48
CA LEU A 222 8.73 -12.43 -4.37
C LEU A 222 7.61 -11.71 -3.59
N ASN A 223 7.14 -12.30 -2.50
CA ASN A 223 6.10 -11.71 -1.67
C ASN A 223 6.51 -10.34 -1.12
N GLN A 224 7.76 -10.19 -0.65
CA GLN A 224 8.29 -8.91 -0.18
C GLN A 224 8.29 -7.84 -1.29
N GLN A 225 8.67 -8.20 -2.52
CA GLN A 225 8.61 -7.30 -3.67
C GLN A 225 7.17 -6.89 -4.00
N ILE A 226 6.24 -7.83 -3.98
CA ILE A 226 4.81 -7.56 -4.21
C ILE A 226 4.27 -6.62 -3.13
N PHE A 227 4.54 -6.89 -1.85
CA PHE A 227 4.10 -6.01 -0.76
C PHE A 227 4.72 -4.61 -0.85
N ALA A 228 6.00 -4.48 -1.19
CA ALA A 228 6.64 -3.19 -1.42
C ALA A 228 5.98 -2.42 -2.58
N CYS A 229 5.65 -3.12 -3.67
CA CYS A 229 4.91 -2.55 -4.79
C CYS A 229 3.52 -2.05 -4.36
N LEU A 230 2.73 -2.89 -3.68
CA LEU A 230 1.39 -2.53 -3.20
C LEU A 230 1.42 -1.37 -2.20
N ASN A 231 2.41 -1.35 -1.30
CA ASN A 231 2.60 -0.26 -0.33
C ASN A 231 2.83 1.09 -1.01
N LYS A 232 3.53 1.13 -2.16
CA LYS A 232 3.75 2.37 -2.91
C LYS A 232 2.44 2.99 -3.39
N TYR A 233 1.44 2.18 -3.73
CA TYR A 233 0.16 2.66 -4.24
C TYR A 233 -0.89 2.87 -3.14
N LEU A 234 -0.79 2.16 -2.01
CA LEU A 234 -1.73 2.24 -0.90
C LEU A 234 -1.25 3.17 0.25
N CYS A 235 -0.13 3.88 0.06
CA CYS A 235 0.45 4.77 1.07
C CYS A 235 -0.46 5.97 1.37
N HIS A 236 -1.11 6.51 0.33
CA HIS A 236 -1.96 7.71 0.43
C HIS A 236 -3.28 7.48 1.16
N THR A 237 -3.78 6.25 1.18
CA THR A 237 -5.05 5.90 1.85
C THR A 237 -4.90 5.68 3.36
N SER A 238 -3.68 5.68 3.92
CA SER A 238 -3.43 5.15 5.27
C SER A 238 -2.68 6.06 6.25
N LEU A 239 -2.32 7.30 5.91
CA LEU A 239 -1.45 8.11 6.77
C LEU A 239 -1.97 9.46 7.25
N ASP A 240 -3.07 10.00 6.71
CA ASP A 240 -3.56 11.29 7.22
C ASP A 240 -4.58 11.17 8.37
N GLU A 241 -5.18 10.00 8.63
CA GLU A 241 -6.12 9.84 9.75
C GLU A 241 -6.12 8.41 10.29
N ILE A 242 -5.08 8.01 11.02
CA ILE A 242 -5.34 7.16 12.19
C ILE A 242 -5.43 8.14 13.36
N PRO A 243 -6.65 8.56 13.77
CA PRO A 243 -6.79 9.32 15.00
C PRO A 243 -6.11 8.52 16.11
N VAL A 244 -5.31 9.19 16.94
CA VAL A 244 -4.63 8.59 18.10
C VAL A 244 -5.62 7.79 18.98
N ASP A 245 -6.92 8.11 18.89
CA ASP A 245 -8.04 7.42 19.53
C ASP A 245 -8.24 5.94 19.14
N GLN A 246 -7.65 5.44 18.04
CA GLN A 246 -7.73 4.02 17.66
C GLN A 246 -6.53 3.19 18.12
N ILE A 247 -5.53 3.80 18.75
CA ILE A 247 -4.47 3.04 19.41
C ILE A 247 -5.08 2.43 20.67
N LYS A 248 -5.31 1.12 20.65
CA LYS A 248 -5.81 0.38 21.80
C LYS A 248 -4.74 0.39 22.90
N CYS A 249 -4.77 1.41 23.74
CA CYS A 249 -3.89 1.53 24.89
C CYS A 249 -4.17 0.40 25.88
N LEU A 250 -3.18 -0.43 26.14
CA LEU A 250 -3.23 -1.38 27.24
C LEU A 250 -3.05 -0.60 28.54
N THR A 251 -3.99 -0.75 29.47
CA THR A 251 -3.86 -0.15 30.79
C THR A 251 -2.72 -0.83 31.54
N PRO A 252 -1.75 -0.07 32.09
CA PRO A 252 -0.69 -0.64 32.90
C PRO A 252 -1.31 -1.31 34.14
N MET A 253 -0.66 -2.36 34.62
CA MET A 253 -1.11 -3.09 35.80
C MET A 253 -1.17 -2.16 37.01
N THR A 254 -2.38 -1.83 37.48
CA THR A 254 -2.57 -1.05 38.70
C THR A 254 -2.42 -1.97 39.91
N LEU A 255 -1.37 -1.76 40.72
CA LEU A 255 -1.23 -2.38 42.03
C LEU A 255 -2.43 -1.98 42.91
N GLN A 256 -3.15 -2.97 43.46
CA GLN A 256 -4.35 -2.77 44.30
C GLN A 256 -4.09 -1.86 45.52
N THR A 257 -2.83 -1.69 45.93
CA THR A 257 -2.41 -0.82 47.03
C THR A 257 -2.67 0.67 46.79
N ILE A 258 -2.87 1.11 45.54
CA ILE A 258 -3.10 2.53 45.21
C ILE A 258 -4.58 2.94 45.40
N GLN A 259 -5.51 1.99 45.53
CA GLN A 259 -6.93 2.30 45.73
C GLN A 259 -7.29 2.68 47.19
N ALA A 260 -6.33 2.64 48.12
CA ALA A 260 -6.55 2.95 49.53
C ALA A 260 -5.47 3.88 50.11
N SER A 261 -5.32 5.09 49.57
CA SER A 261 -4.81 6.20 50.38
C SER A 261 -5.35 7.53 49.89
N VAL A 262 -6.29 8.09 50.66
CA VAL A 262 -6.61 9.51 50.62
C VAL A 262 -5.32 10.27 51.02
N PRO A 263 -4.90 11.32 50.31
CA PRO A 263 -3.72 12.08 50.70
C PRO A 263 -3.95 12.76 52.07
N ILE A 264 -3.11 12.40 53.05
CA ILE A 264 -3.20 12.79 54.47
C ILE A 264 -3.09 14.31 54.71
N TYR A 265 -2.75 15.12 53.71
CA TYR A 265 -2.42 16.54 53.91
C TYR A 265 -3.57 17.55 53.72
N GLN A 266 -4.82 17.13 53.50
CA GLN A 266 -5.94 18.06 53.26
C GLN A 266 -6.94 18.25 54.41
N GLN A 267 -6.77 17.65 55.58
CA GLN A 267 -7.58 18.01 56.76
C GLN A 267 -6.96 19.17 57.54
N ARG A 268 -6.98 20.37 56.95
CA ARG A 268 -6.68 21.62 57.67
C ARG A 268 -7.94 22.19 58.31
N THR A 269 -7.82 22.48 59.61
CA THR A 269 -8.39 23.63 60.32
C THR A 269 -9.92 23.75 60.35
N GLY A 270 -10.54 23.22 61.40
CA GLY A 270 -11.85 23.69 61.88
C GLY A 270 -11.68 24.92 62.78
N PRO A 271 -12.59 25.93 62.71
CA PRO A 271 -12.52 27.12 63.53
C PRO A 271 -13.00 26.85 64.96
N ALA A 272 -12.39 27.55 65.91
CA ALA A 272 -12.86 27.66 67.28
C ALA A 272 -14.05 28.63 67.37
N THR A 273 -15.13 28.23 68.03
CA THR A 273 -15.97 29.13 68.83
C THR A 273 -16.61 28.33 69.98
N SER A 274 -16.33 28.85 71.18
CA SER A 274 -16.97 28.61 72.47
C SER A 274 -18.45 29.05 72.42
N GLU A 275 -19.36 28.67 73.31
CA GLU A 275 -19.45 28.87 74.77
C GLU A 275 -20.75 28.14 75.21
N CYS A 276 -20.85 27.65 76.44
CA CYS A 276 -21.81 28.27 77.36
C CYS A 276 -21.52 29.74 77.63
#